data_AF-A0A5E8ET65-F1
#
_entry.id   AF-A0A5E8ET65-F1
#
_cell.length_a   1.000
_cell.length_b   1.000
_cell.length_c   1.000
_cell.angle_alpha   90.00
_cell.angle_beta   90.00
_cell.angle_gamma   90.00
#
_symmetry.space_group_name_H-M   'P 1'
#
loop_
_entity.id
_entity.type
_entity.pdbx_description
1 polymer ?
#
loop_
_entity_poly.entity_id
_entity_poly.type
_entity_poly.pdbx_seq_one_letter_code
_entity_poly.pdbx_strand_id
1 'polypeptide(L)'
;MSNEAIQEGDPSGHFAVFSSQNSKFRYTYNKIREVKSHRIGELFAAYRDILWDDGRHKYNVSSFIGEIDEILLGERFSTFDQNTLDNLIGTLRQRGNSNATINRKMAALSKLLRKAHKMGDIHSLPEFRRQKERAGRIRFLERDEEARLFAAIRSRSEDAYRLSVFLVDTGCRLGEALGLIWNDIQEHRVSFWITKSGRSRTIPMTERVKEVIKLPPNTEGRRPKGPFTKLSQAQYRAIWNEAKAEVGLGADEQVVPHILRHTCASRLVQGGIDIRRVQMWLGHQTLSMTMRYAHLATNDLDGCVVVLEKPRGEEASSRSAESSVFASPLTTPSSSKSARKPKSEAVKAVGKSSKVK
;
A
#
# COMPACT_ATOMS: atom_id res chain seq x y z
N MET A 1 -67.91 54.03 9.53
CA MET A 1 -69.04 53.07 9.50
C MET A 1 -68.71 52.12 8.35
N SER A 2 -68.46 50.83 8.51
CA SER A 2 -68.89 49.88 9.54
C SER A 2 -67.90 48.71 9.51
N ASN A 3 -67.64 48.12 10.68
CA ASN A 3 -66.99 46.82 10.80
C ASN A 3 -67.83 45.72 10.12
N GLU A 4 -67.19 44.75 9.50
CA GLU A 4 -67.69 43.38 9.50
C GLU A 4 -66.51 42.39 9.52
N ALA A 5 -66.55 41.51 10.51
CA ALA A 5 -65.59 40.45 10.76
C ALA A 5 -66.04 39.17 10.06
N ILE A 6 -65.11 38.42 9.48
CA ILE A 6 -65.29 37.02 9.03
C ILE A 6 -63.93 36.33 9.31
N GLN A 7 -63.75 35.69 10.48
CA GLN A 7 -64.03 34.29 10.81
C GLN A 7 -62.98 33.30 10.26
N GLU A 8 -62.27 32.66 11.19
CA GLU A 8 -61.30 31.59 10.96
C GLU A 8 -61.92 30.38 10.24
N GLY A 9 -61.18 29.78 9.32
CA GLY A 9 -61.47 28.51 8.67
C GLY A 9 -60.18 27.84 8.16
N ASP A 10 -59.89 26.66 8.70
CA ASP A 10 -58.77 25.74 8.43
C ASP A 10 -58.93 24.99 7.06
N PRO A 11 -58.00 24.13 6.59
CA PRO A 11 -57.26 24.30 5.35
C PRO A 11 -57.68 23.23 4.34
N SER A 12 -58.57 23.54 3.42
CA SER A 12 -58.88 22.61 2.32
C SER A 12 -58.55 23.27 0.99
N GLY A 13 -57.68 22.59 0.24
CA GLY A 13 -57.00 23.15 -0.93
C GLY A 13 -57.98 23.67 -1.97
N HIS A 14 -57.85 24.96 -2.29
CA HIS A 14 -58.48 25.55 -3.45
C HIS A 14 -57.48 25.73 -4.59
N PHE A 15 -57.76 24.98 -5.64
CA PHE A 15 -57.18 25.05 -6.98
C PHE A 15 -57.52 26.43 -7.59
N ALA A 16 -56.51 27.23 -7.92
CA ALA A 16 -56.68 28.35 -8.85
C ALA A 16 -56.24 27.89 -10.24
N VAL A 17 -57.20 27.62 -11.14
CA VAL A 17 -56.92 27.36 -12.55
C VAL A 17 -56.80 28.71 -13.26
N PHE A 18 -55.58 29.16 -13.52
CA PHE A 18 -55.33 30.16 -14.55
C PHE A 18 -54.95 29.44 -15.85
N SER A 19 -55.79 29.62 -16.87
CA SER A 19 -55.54 29.15 -18.23
C SER A 19 -54.89 30.28 -19.04
N SER A 20 -53.59 30.16 -19.27
CA SER A 20 -52.91 30.82 -20.38
C SER A 20 -51.91 29.84 -21.00
N GLN A 21 -52.11 29.60 -22.29
CA GLN A 21 -51.25 28.95 -23.29
C GLN A 21 -50.00 28.21 -22.78
N ASN A 22 -50.15 26.88 -22.72
CA ASN A 22 -49.16 25.84 -23.04
C ASN A 22 -47.70 26.04 -22.57
N SER A 23 -47.48 26.03 -21.26
CA SER A 23 -46.35 25.30 -20.66
C SER A 23 -46.63 25.04 -19.18
N LYS A 24 -47.05 23.81 -18.84
CA LYS A 24 -47.19 23.38 -17.45
C LYS A 24 -45.79 23.19 -16.85
N PHE A 25 -45.20 24.26 -16.33
CA PHE A 25 -44.02 24.13 -15.47
C PHE A 25 -44.44 23.48 -14.16
N ARG A 26 -44.19 22.18 -14.04
CA ARG A 26 -44.31 21.46 -12.78
C ARG A 26 -43.12 21.86 -11.91
N TYR A 27 -43.30 22.85 -11.04
CA TYR A 27 -42.38 23.07 -9.93
C TYR A 27 -42.55 21.91 -8.96
N THR A 28 -41.70 20.90 -9.07
CA THR A 28 -41.43 20.03 -7.93
C THR A 28 -40.72 20.89 -6.89
N TYR A 29 -41.49 21.41 -5.92
CA TYR A 29 -40.91 21.78 -4.64
C TYR A 29 -40.33 20.51 -4.04
N ASN A 30 -39.03 20.27 -4.26
CA ASN A 30 -38.28 19.41 -3.37
C ASN A 30 -38.54 19.99 -1.98
N LYS A 31 -39.15 19.19 -1.09
CA LYS A 31 -39.31 19.54 0.33
C LYS A 31 -37.98 20.17 0.77
N ILE A 32 -37.99 21.49 1.04
CA ILE A 32 -36.81 22.19 1.50
C ILE A 32 -36.51 21.55 2.85
N ARG A 33 -35.51 20.68 2.87
CA ARG A 33 -35.09 20.01 4.10
C ARG A 33 -34.50 21.11 4.97
N GLU A 34 -35.17 21.45 6.05
CA GLU A 34 -34.67 22.42 7.02
C GLU A 34 -33.32 21.91 7.53
N VAL A 35 -32.26 22.66 7.25
CA VAL A 35 -30.90 22.29 7.65
C VAL A 35 -30.78 22.55 9.14
N LYS A 36 -30.68 21.48 9.91
CA LYS A 36 -30.51 21.54 11.36
C LYS A 36 -29.04 21.78 11.68
N SER A 37 -28.76 22.48 12.78
CA SER A 37 -27.40 22.60 13.29
C SER A 37 -26.95 21.25 13.88
N HIS A 38 -25.84 20.73 13.36
CA HIS A 38 -25.29 19.42 13.73
C HIS A 38 -23.93 19.54 14.40
N ARG A 39 -23.60 18.55 15.24
CA ARG A 39 -22.21 18.31 15.67
C ARG A 39 -21.49 17.42 14.67
N ILE A 40 -20.16 17.50 14.63
CA ILE A 40 -19.36 16.55 13.83
C ILE A 40 -19.61 15.12 14.29
N GLY A 41 -19.67 14.87 15.60
CA GLY A 41 -19.96 13.55 16.15
C GLY A 41 -21.31 12.98 15.70
N GLU A 42 -22.34 13.82 15.56
CA GLU A 42 -23.67 13.42 15.07
C GLU A 42 -23.63 13.03 13.58
N LEU A 43 -23.00 13.88 12.75
CA LEU A 43 -22.81 13.57 11.32
C LEU A 43 -21.99 12.29 11.14
N PHE A 44 -20.96 12.10 11.97
CA PHE A 44 -20.13 10.90 11.93
C PHE A 44 -20.93 9.67 12.32
N ALA A 45 -21.74 9.72 13.38
CA ALA A 45 -22.60 8.61 13.78
C ALA A 45 -23.60 8.23 12.66
N ALA A 46 -24.15 9.22 11.96
CA ALA A 46 -25.08 8.98 10.85
C ALA A 46 -24.41 8.35 9.61
N TYR A 47 -23.16 8.71 9.31
CA TYR A 47 -22.52 8.35 8.04
C TYR A 47 -21.37 7.37 8.14
N ARG A 48 -20.88 7.04 9.34
CA ARG A 48 -19.70 6.18 9.56
C ARG A 48 -19.79 4.84 8.83
N ASP A 49 -20.92 4.15 8.94
CA ASP A 49 -21.09 2.79 8.43
C ASP A 49 -21.43 2.79 6.93
N ILE A 50 -21.82 3.94 6.39
CA ILE A 50 -22.08 4.14 4.95
C ILE A 50 -20.77 4.48 4.22
N LEU A 51 -19.90 5.26 4.86
CA LEU A 51 -18.70 5.80 4.24
C LEU A 51 -17.46 4.91 4.40
N TRP A 52 -17.41 4.08 5.42
CA TRP A 52 -16.24 3.26 5.74
C TRP A 52 -16.62 1.83 6.14
N ASP A 53 -16.11 0.85 5.37
CA ASP A 53 -16.14 -0.58 5.70
C ASP A 53 -15.43 -0.86 7.03
N ASP A 54 -15.85 -1.91 7.72
CA ASP A 54 -15.22 -2.34 8.97
C ASP A 54 -13.75 -2.71 8.79
N GLY A 55 -12.93 -2.33 9.77
CA GLY A 55 -11.51 -2.61 9.82
C GLY A 55 -10.67 -1.44 10.34
N ARG A 56 -9.34 -1.58 10.22
CA ARG A 56 -8.36 -0.62 10.75
C ARG A 56 -8.52 0.80 10.19
N HIS A 57 -8.96 0.93 8.93
CA HIS A 57 -9.15 2.25 8.32
C HIS A 57 -10.29 3.02 9.00
N LYS A 58 -11.43 2.36 9.23
CA LYS A 58 -12.57 2.93 9.95
C LYS A 58 -12.20 3.30 11.39
N TYR A 59 -11.47 2.43 12.09
CA TYR A 59 -10.96 2.72 13.43
C TYR A 59 -10.12 4.00 13.47
N ASN A 60 -9.14 4.15 12.56
CA ASN A 60 -8.29 5.34 12.50
C ASN A 60 -9.11 6.60 12.18
N VAL A 61 -10.07 6.49 11.26
CA VAL A 61 -10.99 7.59 10.93
C VAL A 61 -11.83 7.98 12.14
N SER A 62 -12.38 7.01 12.89
CA SER A 62 -13.13 7.28 14.12
C SER A 62 -12.29 8.04 15.14
N SER A 63 -11.03 7.65 15.33
CA SER A 63 -10.10 8.38 16.21
C SER A 63 -9.84 9.80 15.71
N PHE A 64 -9.61 9.99 14.41
CA PHE A 64 -9.39 11.32 13.84
C PHE A 64 -10.60 12.23 14.00
N ILE A 65 -11.80 11.72 13.71
CA ILE A 65 -13.04 12.49 13.82
C ILE A 65 -13.38 12.76 15.29
N GLY A 66 -13.13 11.82 16.19
CA GLY A 66 -13.31 12.01 17.64
C GLY A 66 -12.46 13.15 18.18
N GLU A 67 -11.16 13.20 17.84
CA GLU A 67 -10.29 14.31 18.26
C GLU A 67 -10.72 15.65 17.65
N ILE A 68 -11.25 15.65 16.42
CA ILE A 68 -11.77 16.87 15.80
C ILE A 68 -13.04 17.34 16.52
N ASP A 69 -13.98 16.45 16.86
CA ASP A 69 -15.20 16.81 17.59
C ASP A 69 -14.89 17.35 18.99
N GLU A 70 -13.86 16.81 19.65
CA GLU A 70 -13.32 17.32 20.92
C GLU A 70 -12.75 18.73 20.76
N ILE A 71 -11.93 18.99 19.73
CA ILE A 71 -11.35 20.32 19.48
C ILE A 71 -12.44 21.37 19.23
N LEU A 72 -13.52 21.00 18.55
CA LEU A 72 -14.65 21.88 18.31
C LEU A 72 -15.59 22.00 19.52
N LEU A 73 -15.29 21.36 20.66
CA LEU A 73 -16.04 21.46 21.91
C LEU A 73 -17.55 21.20 21.77
N GLY A 74 -17.95 20.41 20.77
CA GLY A 74 -19.35 20.14 20.48
C GLY A 74 -20.14 21.31 19.90
N GLU A 75 -19.46 22.30 19.30
CA GLU A 75 -20.10 23.35 18.51
C GLU A 75 -21.04 22.75 17.46
N ARG A 76 -22.27 23.29 17.42
CA ARG A 76 -23.28 22.90 16.43
C ARG A 76 -23.19 23.88 15.28
N PHE A 77 -23.18 23.37 14.06
CA PHE A 77 -23.09 24.20 12.86
C PHE A 77 -24.09 23.73 11.80
N SER A 78 -24.68 24.68 11.10
CA SER A 78 -25.40 24.47 9.84
C SER A 78 -24.54 24.87 8.63
N THR A 79 -23.50 25.67 8.86
CA THR A 79 -22.47 26.08 7.90
C THR A 79 -21.09 25.77 8.48
N PHE A 80 -20.24 25.10 7.71
CA PHE A 80 -18.85 24.86 8.12
C PHE A 80 -17.97 25.74 7.25
N ASP A 81 -17.54 26.89 7.78
CA ASP A 81 -16.86 27.91 7.01
C ASP A 81 -15.33 27.73 6.99
N GLN A 82 -14.66 28.62 6.24
CA GLN A 82 -13.20 28.58 6.12
C GLN A 82 -12.50 28.93 7.44
N ASN A 83 -13.09 29.81 8.25
CA ASN A 83 -12.50 30.24 9.52
C ASN A 83 -12.48 29.10 10.54
N THR A 84 -13.56 28.32 10.66
CA THR A 84 -13.61 27.11 11.49
C THR A 84 -12.55 26.11 11.06
N LEU A 85 -12.39 25.90 9.73
CA LEU A 85 -11.38 25.00 9.21
C LEU A 85 -9.95 25.46 9.55
N ASP A 86 -9.66 26.75 9.36
CA ASP A 86 -8.32 27.31 9.60
C ASP A 86 -7.97 27.31 11.09
N ASN A 87 -8.94 27.63 11.96
CA ASN A 87 -8.79 27.51 13.42
C ASN A 87 -8.51 26.06 13.85
N LEU A 88 -9.27 25.09 13.32
CA LEU A 88 -9.04 23.67 13.57
C LEU A 88 -7.62 23.23 13.15
N ILE A 89 -7.15 23.67 11.97
CA ILE A 89 -5.79 23.39 11.50
C ILE A 89 -4.76 24.04 12.43
N GLY A 90 -5.00 25.28 12.88
CA GLY A 90 -4.17 25.99 13.85
C GLY A 90 -4.02 25.22 15.17
N THR A 91 -5.14 24.76 15.75
CA THR A 91 -5.14 23.96 16.98
C THR A 91 -4.43 22.64 16.80
N LEU A 92 -4.65 21.93 15.68
CA LEU A 92 -3.94 20.68 15.39
C LEU A 92 -2.41 20.88 15.31
N ARG A 93 -1.96 22.01 14.75
CA ARG A 93 -0.54 22.38 14.72
C ARG A 93 0.01 22.66 16.12
N GLN A 94 -0.73 23.39 16.96
CA GLN A 94 -0.34 23.64 18.35
C GLN A 94 -0.25 22.35 19.17
N ARG A 95 -1.11 21.37 18.88
CA ARG A 95 -1.04 20.00 19.43
C ARG A 95 0.12 19.15 18.85
N GLY A 96 1.03 19.72 18.05
CA GLY A 96 2.22 19.04 17.53
C GLY A 96 1.98 18.11 16.34
N ASN A 97 0.82 18.16 15.68
CA ASN A 97 0.57 17.29 14.52
C ASN A 97 1.43 17.70 13.32
N SER A 98 2.11 16.73 12.70
CA SER A 98 2.77 16.93 11.41
C SER A 98 1.76 17.30 10.31
N ASN A 99 2.21 18.03 9.28
CA ASN A 99 1.36 18.34 8.11
C ASN A 99 0.77 17.09 7.44
N ALA A 100 1.51 15.97 7.44
CA ALA A 100 1.01 14.70 6.92
C ALA A 100 -0.10 14.11 7.80
N THR A 101 -0.05 14.30 9.12
CA THR A 101 -1.13 13.91 10.05
C THR A 101 -2.34 14.81 9.88
N ILE A 102 -2.14 16.13 9.78
CA ILE A 102 -3.22 17.10 9.50
C ILE A 102 -3.91 16.76 8.19
N ASN A 103 -3.17 16.53 7.10
CA ASN A 103 -3.73 16.15 5.80
C ASN A 103 -4.60 14.87 5.89
N ARG A 104 -4.20 13.89 6.70
CA ARG A 104 -4.97 12.65 6.91
C ARG A 104 -6.28 12.91 7.66
N LYS A 105 -6.24 13.73 8.71
CA LYS A 105 -7.43 14.19 9.46
C LYS A 105 -8.38 14.98 8.56
N MET A 106 -7.84 15.93 7.79
CA MET A 106 -8.62 16.74 6.84
C MET A 106 -9.24 15.89 5.73
N ALA A 107 -8.56 14.84 5.24
CA ALA A 107 -9.16 13.94 4.25
C ALA A 107 -10.37 13.19 4.81
N ALA A 108 -10.30 12.71 6.07
CA ALA A 108 -11.42 12.07 6.75
C ALA A 108 -12.59 13.04 6.96
N LEU A 109 -12.31 14.23 7.53
CA LEU A 109 -13.29 15.28 7.74
C LEU A 109 -13.96 15.71 6.43
N SER A 110 -13.16 15.96 5.41
CA SER A 110 -13.64 16.40 4.09
C SER A 110 -14.55 15.35 3.44
N LYS A 111 -14.25 14.05 3.59
CA LYS A 111 -15.13 12.97 3.11
C LYS A 111 -16.45 12.95 3.87
N LEU A 112 -16.43 13.14 5.19
CA LEU A 112 -17.63 13.23 6.03
C LEU A 112 -18.50 14.43 5.64
N LEU A 113 -17.93 15.63 5.62
CA LEU A 113 -18.69 16.85 5.34
C LEU A 113 -19.24 16.86 3.90
N ARG A 114 -18.48 16.36 2.91
CA ARG A 114 -19.01 16.23 1.53
C ARG A 114 -20.24 15.33 1.47
N LYS A 115 -20.29 14.26 2.27
CA LYS A 115 -21.47 13.40 2.36
C LYS A 115 -22.63 14.14 3.02
N ALA A 116 -22.41 14.82 4.15
CA ALA A 116 -23.43 15.61 4.84
C ALA A 116 -24.02 16.71 3.93
N HIS A 117 -23.18 17.43 3.20
CA HIS A 117 -23.60 18.44 2.23
C HIS A 117 -24.43 17.84 1.10
N LYS A 118 -24.00 16.69 0.54
CA LYS A 118 -24.76 15.98 -0.50
C LYS A 118 -26.14 15.52 0.00
N MET A 119 -26.27 15.21 1.29
CA MET A 119 -27.54 14.81 1.91
C MET A 119 -28.39 16.01 2.37
N GLY A 120 -27.87 17.24 2.23
CA GLY A 120 -28.55 18.46 2.65
C GLY A 120 -28.58 18.68 4.16
N ASP A 121 -27.65 18.08 4.93
CA ASP A 121 -27.57 18.32 6.38
C ASP A 121 -26.68 19.52 6.74
N ILE A 122 -25.91 20.05 5.78
CA ILE A 122 -25.14 21.29 5.93
C ILE A 122 -25.25 22.12 4.66
N HIS A 123 -25.20 23.45 4.79
CA HIS A 123 -25.39 24.39 3.68
C HIS A 123 -24.14 24.68 2.87
N SER A 124 -22.96 24.59 3.49
CA SER A 124 -21.70 25.00 2.88
C SER A 124 -20.56 24.06 3.24
N LEU A 125 -19.54 24.06 2.38
CA LEU A 125 -18.30 23.32 2.56
C LEU A 125 -17.12 24.27 2.39
N PRO A 126 -16.10 24.20 3.26
CA PRO A 126 -14.90 24.99 3.10
C PRO A 126 -14.01 24.43 1.98
N GLU A 127 -13.02 25.20 1.56
CA GLU A 127 -12.02 24.72 0.61
C GLU A 127 -10.94 23.92 1.36
N PHE A 128 -10.88 22.61 1.11
CA PHE A 128 -9.87 21.75 1.71
C PHE A 128 -8.55 21.79 0.94
N ARG A 129 -7.64 22.69 1.35
CA ARG A 129 -6.28 22.73 0.82
C ARG A 129 -5.34 21.83 1.60
N ARG A 130 -4.54 21.04 0.86
CA ARG A 130 -3.51 20.19 1.46
C ARG A 130 -2.37 21.05 2.01
N GLN A 131 -1.96 20.76 3.22
CA GLN A 131 -0.79 21.35 3.86
C GLN A 131 0.47 20.81 3.19
N LYS A 132 1.43 21.69 2.86
CA LYS A 132 2.70 21.29 2.24
C LYS A 132 3.50 20.41 3.20
N GLU A 133 3.75 19.17 2.82
CA GLU A 133 4.57 18.24 3.59
C GLU A 133 6.04 18.58 3.34
N ARG A 134 6.86 18.65 4.40
CA ARG A 134 8.31 18.85 4.25
C ARG A 134 8.89 17.62 3.56
N ALA A 135 9.62 17.81 2.46
CA ALA A 135 10.43 16.76 1.85
C ALA A 135 11.67 16.54 2.73
N GLY A 136 11.53 15.74 3.79
CA GLY A 136 12.68 15.34 4.62
C GLY A 136 13.63 14.46 3.82
N ARG A 137 14.93 14.52 4.14
CA ARG A 137 15.90 13.49 3.70
C ARG A 137 15.40 12.13 4.18
N ILE A 138 15.45 11.13 3.31
CA ILE A 138 15.03 9.79 3.70
C ILE A 138 16.11 9.21 4.60
N ARG A 139 15.73 8.85 5.83
CA ARG A 139 16.55 8.03 6.70
C ARG A 139 16.51 6.57 6.23
N PHE A 140 17.67 5.98 6.00
CA PHE A 140 17.88 4.56 5.75
C PHE A 140 19.09 4.08 6.55
N LEU A 141 19.19 2.77 6.83
CA LEU A 141 20.29 2.21 7.62
C LEU A 141 21.58 2.12 6.81
N GLU A 142 22.66 2.63 7.41
CA GLU A 142 24.02 2.35 6.94
C GLU A 142 24.41 0.89 7.20
N ARG A 143 25.49 0.44 6.55
CA ARG A 143 25.92 -0.98 6.62
C ARG A 143 26.32 -1.39 8.03
N ASP A 144 27.01 -0.53 8.77
CA ASP A 144 27.44 -0.76 10.14
C ASP A 144 26.24 -0.74 11.11
N GLU A 145 25.29 0.18 10.91
CA GLU A 145 24.06 0.27 11.70
C GLU A 145 23.20 -0.99 11.51
N GLU A 146 23.03 -1.46 10.26
CA GLU A 146 22.34 -2.73 9.98
C GLU A 146 23.04 -3.88 10.71
N ALA A 147 24.36 -3.99 10.60
CA ALA A 147 25.10 -5.09 11.21
C ALA A 147 24.92 -5.13 12.73
N ARG A 148 25.09 -3.99 13.41
CA ARG A 148 24.91 -3.88 14.87
C ARG A 148 23.46 -4.18 15.27
N LEU A 149 22.49 -3.56 14.60
CA LEU A 149 21.08 -3.76 14.91
C LEU A 149 20.65 -5.21 14.68
N PHE A 150 21.09 -5.83 13.59
CA PHE A 150 20.71 -7.21 13.27
C PHE A 150 21.36 -8.21 14.21
N ALA A 151 22.60 -7.96 14.66
CA ALA A 151 23.24 -8.75 15.70
C ALA A 151 22.44 -8.70 17.02
N ALA A 152 22.02 -7.50 17.45
CA ALA A 152 21.20 -7.30 18.65
C ALA A 152 19.79 -7.90 18.52
N ILE A 153 19.19 -7.90 17.33
CA ILE A 153 17.92 -8.60 17.08
C ILE A 153 18.13 -10.12 17.17
N ARG A 154 19.21 -10.63 16.59
CA ARG A 154 19.51 -12.07 16.55
C ARG A 154 19.77 -12.66 17.92
N SER A 155 20.46 -11.94 18.80
CA SER A 155 20.69 -12.38 20.19
C SER A 155 19.38 -12.55 20.99
N ARG A 156 18.30 -11.87 20.58
CA ARG A 156 16.97 -11.97 21.19
C ARG A 156 16.08 -13.01 20.53
N SER A 157 16.07 -13.04 19.20
CA SER A 157 15.18 -13.92 18.43
C SER A 157 15.71 -14.16 17.02
N GLU A 158 16.03 -15.42 16.74
CA GLU A 158 16.43 -15.87 15.40
C GLU A 158 15.31 -15.64 14.37
N ASP A 159 14.04 -15.85 14.74
CA ASP A 159 12.90 -15.58 13.85
C ASP A 159 12.77 -14.08 13.52
N ALA A 160 13.05 -13.19 14.48
CA ALA A 160 13.02 -11.74 14.23
C ALA A 160 14.19 -11.30 13.36
N TYR A 161 15.37 -11.91 13.53
CA TYR A 161 16.52 -11.69 12.66
C TYR A 161 16.23 -12.11 11.23
N ARG A 162 15.72 -13.34 11.03
CA ARG A 162 15.31 -13.87 9.72
C ARG A 162 14.28 -12.97 9.04
N LEU A 163 13.30 -12.48 9.78
CA LEU A 163 12.31 -11.52 9.28
C LEU A 163 12.96 -10.17 8.89
N SER A 164 13.92 -9.67 9.66
CA SER A 164 14.61 -8.40 9.38
C SER A 164 15.44 -8.48 8.09
N VAL A 165 16.18 -9.58 7.92
CA VAL A 165 16.91 -9.89 6.68
C VAL A 165 15.96 -9.96 5.48
N PHE A 166 14.84 -10.67 5.63
CA PHE A 166 13.84 -10.76 4.58
C PHE A 166 13.28 -9.39 4.20
N LEU A 167 12.95 -8.55 5.18
CA LEU A 167 12.39 -7.21 4.95
C LEU A 167 13.35 -6.27 4.24
N VAL A 168 14.64 -6.27 4.60
CA VAL A 168 15.62 -5.34 4.00
C VAL A 168 16.01 -5.74 2.58
N ASP A 169 16.04 -7.04 2.26
CA ASP A 169 16.42 -7.50 0.92
C ASP A 169 15.23 -7.50 -0.06
N THR A 170 14.01 -7.76 0.42
CA THR A 170 12.81 -7.73 -0.42
C THR A 170 12.14 -6.36 -0.48
N GLY A 171 12.40 -5.51 0.52
CA GLY A 171 11.73 -4.24 0.69
C GLY A 171 10.21 -4.35 0.91
N CYS A 172 9.67 -5.53 1.23
CA CYS A 172 8.23 -5.69 1.43
C CYS A 172 7.75 -5.00 2.73
N ARG A 173 6.43 -4.82 2.85
CA ARG A 173 5.88 -4.27 4.11
C ARG A 173 5.90 -5.35 5.19
N LEU A 174 6.09 -4.95 6.45
CA LEU A 174 6.03 -5.88 7.59
C LEU A 174 4.76 -6.74 7.60
N GLY A 175 3.60 -6.15 7.30
CA GLY A 175 2.35 -6.92 7.21
C GLY A 175 2.28 -7.87 6.01
N GLU A 176 2.96 -7.56 4.90
CA GLU A 176 3.08 -8.47 3.75
C GLU A 176 3.94 -9.67 4.14
N ALA A 177 5.10 -9.45 4.78
CA ALA A 177 5.98 -10.52 5.24
C ALA A 177 5.30 -11.45 6.26
N LEU A 178 4.63 -10.88 7.27
CA LEU A 178 3.92 -11.68 8.30
C LEU A 178 2.70 -12.42 7.73
N GLY A 179 2.15 -11.97 6.60
CA GLY A 179 1.03 -12.59 5.91
C GLY A 179 1.43 -13.66 4.88
N LEU A 180 2.73 -13.81 4.58
CA LEU A 180 3.21 -14.78 3.59
C LEU A 180 2.87 -16.21 3.99
N ILE A 181 2.49 -17.01 3.01
CA ILE A 181 2.32 -18.45 3.13
C ILE A 181 3.33 -19.19 2.26
N TRP A 182 3.56 -20.48 2.52
CA TRP A 182 4.54 -21.26 1.74
C TRP A 182 4.23 -21.27 0.24
N ASN A 183 2.95 -21.24 -0.15
CA ASN A 183 2.55 -21.23 -1.57
C ASN A 183 2.90 -19.91 -2.29
N ASP A 184 3.20 -18.85 -1.56
CA ASP A 184 3.64 -17.58 -2.14
C ASP A 184 5.13 -17.61 -2.53
N ILE A 185 5.86 -18.63 -2.06
CA ILE A 185 7.30 -18.77 -2.21
C ILE A 185 7.58 -19.91 -3.19
N GLN A 186 8.26 -19.56 -4.27
CA GLN A 186 8.81 -20.48 -5.27
C GLN A 186 10.33 -20.52 -5.10
N GLU A 187 11.00 -21.45 -5.79
CA GLU A 187 12.44 -21.73 -5.60
C GLU A 187 13.34 -20.48 -5.65
N HIS A 188 13.03 -19.51 -6.51
CA HIS A 188 13.83 -18.29 -6.69
C HIS A 188 13.05 -16.99 -6.53
N ARG A 189 11.74 -17.07 -6.24
CA ARG A 189 10.85 -15.91 -6.27
C ARG A 189 9.86 -15.93 -5.12
N VAL A 190 9.49 -14.74 -4.65
CA VAL A 190 8.40 -14.56 -3.69
C VAL A 190 7.34 -13.64 -4.28
N SER A 191 6.08 -14.02 -4.11
CA SER A 191 4.92 -13.28 -4.60
C SER A 191 4.19 -12.59 -3.45
N PHE A 192 3.91 -11.31 -3.61
CA PHE A 192 3.12 -10.52 -2.67
C PHE A 192 1.78 -10.16 -3.32
N TRP A 193 0.73 -10.86 -2.89
CA TRP A 193 -0.63 -10.63 -3.35
C TRP A 193 -1.27 -9.50 -2.55
N ILE A 194 -1.91 -8.55 -3.23
CA ILE A 194 -2.70 -7.49 -2.57
C ILE A 194 -4.17 -7.71 -2.91
N THR A 195 -5.02 -7.79 -1.89
CA THR A 195 -6.47 -7.84 -2.07
C THR A 195 -7.05 -6.42 -2.02
N LYS A 196 -7.97 -6.13 -2.95
CA LYS A 196 -8.91 -4.98 -2.97
C LYS A 196 -8.50 -3.64 -3.62
N SER A 197 -7.28 -3.40 -4.11
CA SER A 197 -6.95 -2.20 -4.96
C SER A 197 -5.48 -2.06 -5.41
N GLY A 198 -4.58 -2.98 -5.04
CA GLY A 198 -3.16 -2.88 -5.36
C GLY A 198 -2.72 -3.71 -6.56
N ARG A 199 -1.46 -3.56 -6.96
CA ARG A 199 -0.79 -4.46 -7.91
C ARG A 199 -0.05 -5.55 -7.14
N SER A 200 -0.40 -6.81 -7.37
CA SER A 200 0.42 -7.94 -6.95
C SER A 200 1.79 -7.85 -7.61
N ARG A 201 2.83 -8.34 -6.93
CA ARG A 201 4.19 -8.35 -7.48
C ARG A 201 4.92 -9.61 -7.09
N THR A 202 5.80 -10.05 -7.98
CA THR A 202 6.69 -11.18 -7.73
C THR A 202 8.12 -10.70 -7.95
N ILE A 203 8.98 -10.93 -6.97
CA ILE A 203 10.38 -10.49 -7.01
C ILE A 203 11.32 -11.70 -6.90
N PRO A 204 12.51 -11.66 -7.53
CA PRO A 204 13.55 -12.64 -7.28
C PRO A 204 14.11 -12.49 -5.86
N MET A 205 14.53 -13.61 -5.26
CA MET A 205 15.13 -13.63 -3.92
C MET A 205 16.65 -13.55 -4.00
N THR A 206 17.26 -12.78 -3.10
CA THR A 206 18.71 -12.83 -2.85
C THR A 206 19.09 -14.17 -2.23
N GLU A 207 20.36 -14.56 -2.29
CA GLU A 207 20.82 -15.79 -1.63
C GLU A 207 20.60 -15.74 -0.12
N ARG A 208 20.89 -14.58 0.49
CA ARG A 208 20.61 -14.30 1.90
C ARG A 208 19.13 -14.50 2.27
N VAL A 209 18.21 -14.10 1.39
CA VAL A 209 16.78 -14.38 1.56
C VAL A 209 16.50 -15.89 1.47
N LYS A 210 17.04 -16.59 0.46
CA LYS A 210 16.86 -18.04 0.32
C LYS A 210 17.34 -18.81 1.55
N GLU A 211 18.42 -18.37 2.18
CA GLU A 211 18.94 -18.95 3.42
C GLU A 211 17.97 -18.74 4.59
N VAL A 212 17.51 -17.51 4.85
CA VAL A 212 16.66 -17.23 6.02
C VAL A 212 15.23 -17.75 5.87
N ILE A 213 14.71 -17.97 4.67
CA ILE A 213 13.37 -18.54 4.49
C ILE A 213 13.30 -20.05 4.76
N LYS A 214 14.44 -20.75 4.75
CA LYS A 214 14.48 -22.20 5.02
C LYS A 214 13.93 -22.47 6.42
N LEU A 215 13.06 -23.46 6.54
CA LEU A 215 12.62 -23.92 7.85
C LEU A 215 13.80 -24.56 8.59
N PRO A 216 13.94 -24.33 9.90
CA PRO A 216 14.84 -25.12 10.73
C PRO A 216 14.49 -26.62 10.57
N PRO A 217 15.48 -27.53 10.52
CA PRO A 217 15.27 -28.95 10.28
C PRO A 217 14.31 -29.65 11.27
N ASN A 218 14.08 -29.05 12.44
CA ASN A 218 13.47 -29.71 13.60
C ASN A 218 12.04 -29.25 13.91
N THR A 219 11.21 -28.99 12.89
CA THR A 219 9.76 -28.86 13.10
C THR A 219 9.12 -30.25 13.24
N GLU A 220 9.36 -30.90 14.37
CA GLU A 220 8.55 -32.04 14.83
C GLU A 220 7.15 -31.49 15.20
N GLY A 221 6.26 -31.40 14.20
CA GLY A 221 4.91 -30.87 14.38
C GLY A 221 4.27 -30.37 13.09
N ARG A 222 3.08 -29.74 13.22
CA ARG A 222 2.37 -29.15 12.07
C ARG A 222 3.18 -27.98 11.54
N ARG A 223 3.65 -28.09 10.28
CA ARG A 223 4.38 -27.02 9.58
C ARG A 223 3.61 -25.69 9.72
N PRO A 224 4.28 -24.59 10.14
CA PRO A 224 3.65 -23.27 10.20
C PRO A 224 3.07 -22.90 8.83
N LYS A 225 2.01 -22.07 8.80
CA LYS A 225 1.35 -21.67 7.55
C LYS A 225 2.29 -20.93 6.58
N GLY A 226 3.30 -20.25 7.13
CA GLY A 226 4.31 -19.54 6.36
C GLY A 226 5.61 -19.35 7.15
N PRO A 227 6.62 -18.71 6.55
CA PRO A 227 7.97 -18.60 7.13
C PRO A 227 8.05 -17.77 8.42
N PHE A 228 7.16 -16.78 8.58
CA PHE A 228 7.23 -15.79 9.68
C PHE A 228 6.01 -15.81 10.60
N THR A 229 5.17 -16.85 10.52
CA THR A 229 3.89 -16.90 11.26
C THR A 229 4.04 -17.10 12.77
N LYS A 230 5.27 -17.37 13.25
CA LYS A 230 5.59 -17.47 14.68
C LYS A 230 5.71 -16.11 15.36
N LEU A 231 5.78 -15.02 14.59
CA LEU A 231 5.89 -13.67 15.11
C LEU A 231 4.63 -12.86 14.83
N SER A 232 4.12 -12.20 15.85
CA SER A 232 3.17 -11.11 15.66
C SER A 232 3.89 -9.80 15.37
N GLN A 233 3.16 -8.86 14.77
CA GLN A 233 3.68 -7.51 14.53
C GLN A 233 4.06 -6.79 15.82
N ALA A 234 3.35 -7.03 16.92
CA ALA A 234 3.64 -6.42 18.22
C ALA A 234 4.94 -6.97 18.81
N GLN A 235 5.11 -8.30 18.81
CA GLN A 235 6.34 -8.96 19.27
C GLN A 235 7.56 -8.48 18.49
N TYR A 236 7.48 -8.45 17.16
CA TYR A 236 8.60 -7.97 16.34
C TYR A 236 8.96 -6.51 16.63
N ARG A 237 7.97 -5.64 16.86
CA ARG A 237 8.22 -4.24 17.23
C ARG A 237 8.86 -4.08 18.61
N ALA A 238 8.47 -4.90 19.59
CA ALA A 238 9.09 -4.88 20.91
C ALA A 238 10.58 -5.25 20.81
N ILE A 239 10.89 -6.38 20.16
CA ILE A 239 12.27 -6.84 19.92
C ILE A 239 13.08 -5.77 19.16
N TRP A 240 12.48 -5.18 18.11
CA TRP A 240 13.12 -4.10 17.35
C TRP A 240 13.46 -2.90 18.23
N ASN A 241 12.54 -2.43 19.06
CA ASN A 241 12.74 -1.24 19.88
C ASN A 241 13.80 -1.46 20.96
N GLU A 242 13.84 -2.64 21.58
CA GLU A 242 14.88 -3.01 22.54
C GLU A 242 16.26 -3.09 21.88
N ALA A 243 16.36 -3.79 20.75
CA ALA A 243 17.61 -3.91 19.99
C ALA A 243 18.10 -2.54 19.49
N LYS A 244 17.18 -1.70 19.00
CA LYS A 244 17.45 -0.32 18.60
C LYS A 244 18.01 0.51 19.75
N ALA A 245 17.44 0.39 20.95
CA ALA A 245 17.92 1.10 22.14
C ALA A 245 19.33 0.63 22.53
N GLU A 246 19.59 -0.68 22.54
CA GLU A 246 20.90 -1.27 22.85
C GLU A 246 22.01 -0.74 21.94
N VAL A 247 21.75 -0.62 20.63
CA VAL A 247 22.77 -0.19 19.66
C VAL A 247 22.91 1.34 19.54
N GLY A 248 22.35 2.10 20.49
CA GLY A 248 22.45 3.56 20.51
C GLY A 248 21.60 4.27 19.46
N LEU A 249 20.65 3.58 18.82
CA LEU A 249 19.72 4.17 17.84
C LEU A 249 18.37 4.53 18.45
N GLY A 250 18.19 4.34 19.76
CA GLY A 250 16.91 4.51 20.47
C GLY A 250 16.24 5.88 20.27
N ALA A 251 17.04 6.95 20.24
CA ALA A 251 16.56 8.33 20.08
C ALA A 251 16.14 8.69 18.64
N ASP A 252 16.54 7.91 17.62
CA ASP A 252 16.17 8.21 16.23
C ASP A 252 14.77 7.68 15.92
N GLU A 253 13.76 8.54 16.00
CA GLU A 253 12.35 8.20 15.74
C GLU A 253 12.10 7.60 14.34
N GLN A 254 13.00 7.81 13.38
CA GLN A 254 12.87 7.28 12.01
C GLN A 254 13.34 5.83 11.88
N VAL A 255 14.15 5.34 12.83
CA VAL A 255 14.62 3.93 12.88
C VAL A 255 13.51 3.05 13.44
N VAL A 256 12.48 2.86 12.65
CA VAL A 256 11.36 1.91 12.88
C VAL A 256 11.39 0.83 11.81
N PRO A 257 10.74 -0.34 11.96
CA PRO A 257 10.82 -1.43 10.98
C PRO A 257 10.63 -1.06 9.50
N HIS A 258 9.86 -0.01 9.20
CA HIS A 258 9.69 0.46 7.82
C HIS A 258 10.98 1.01 7.19
N ILE A 259 11.98 1.37 8.01
CA ILE A 259 13.31 1.79 7.55
C ILE A 259 13.96 0.71 6.69
N LEU A 260 13.72 -0.58 6.94
CA LEU A 260 14.29 -1.67 6.13
C LEU A 260 13.85 -1.59 4.67
N ARG A 261 12.61 -1.15 4.43
CA ARG A 261 12.12 -0.88 3.08
C ARG A 261 12.76 0.37 2.47
N HIS A 262 12.99 1.42 3.27
CA HIS A 262 13.74 2.59 2.82
C HIS A 262 15.19 2.23 2.48
N THR A 263 15.85 1.38 3.28
CA THR A 263 17.18 0.84 3.03
C THR A 263 17.22 0.02 1.74
N CYS A 264 16.26 -0.88 1.51
CA CYS A 264 16.14 -1.62 0.25
C CYS A 264 16.08 -0.68 -0.96
N ALA A 265 15.15 0.29 -0.92
CA ALA A 265 14.94 1.24 -2.00
C ALA A 265 16.17 2.12 -2.26
N SER A 266 16.79 2.61 -1.18
CA SER A 266 17.97 3.47 -1.24
C SER A 266 19.15 2.72 -1.86
N ARG A 267 19.40 1.48 -1.45
CA ARG A 267 20.46 0.64 -2.02
C ARG A 267 20.26 0.33 -3.49
N LEU A 268 19.03 0.03 -3.91
CA LEU A 268 18.74 -0.21 -5.33
C LEU A 268 19.03 1.03 -6.17
N VAL A 269 18.59 2.21 -5.70
CA VAL A 269 18.81 3.47 -6.43
C VAL A 269 20.29 3.86 -6.43
N GLN A 270 20.99 3.75 -5.31
CA GLN A 270 22.43 3.98 -5.21
C GLN A 270 23.24 3.02 -6.09
N GLY A 271 22.74 1.79 -6.27
CA GLY A 271 23.30 0.80 -7.19
C GLY A 271 22.99 1.06 -8.67
N GLY A 272 22.43 2.22 -9.03
CA GLY A 272 22.13 2.59 -10.41
C GLY A 272 20.89 1.93 -11.00
N ILE A 273 20.06 1.26 -10.19
CA ILE A 273 18.84 0.63 -10.69
C ILE A 273 17.82 1.71 -11.01
N ASP A 274 17.35 1.70 -12.26
CA ASP A 274 16.31 2.59 -12.75
C ASP A 274 15.08 2.68 -11.80
N ILE A 275 14.59 3.90 -11.62
CA ILE A 275 13.54 4.24 -10.66
C ILE A 275 12.23 3.48 -10.95
N ARG A 276 11.95 3.14 -12.21
CA ARG A 276 10.76 2.37 -12.59
C ARG A 276 10.92 0.90 -12.16
N ARG A 277 12.10 0.31 -12.31
CA ARG A 277 12.38 -1.03 -11.75
C ARG A 277 12.28 -1.04 -10.23
N VAL A 278 12.77 -0.01 -9.54
CA VAL A 278 12.60 0.14 -8.08
C VAL A 278 11.13 0.28 -7.69
N GLN A 279 10.33 1.05 -8.46
CA GLN A 279 8.88 1.15 -8.25
C GLN A 279 8.20 -0.23 -8.33
N MET A 280 8.56 -1.04 -9.33
CA MET A 280 8.01 -2.38 -9.53
C MET A 280 8.44 -3.33 -8.39
N TRP A 281 9.72 -3.31 -8.01
CA TRP A 281 10.25 -4.11 -6.90
C TRP A 281 9.50 -3.85 -5.59
N LEU A 282 9.29 -2.57 -5.27
CA LEU A 282 8.63 -2.15 -4.06
C LEU A 282 7.09 -2.27 -4.15
N GLY A 283 6.50 -2.33 -5.34
CA GLY A 283 5.05 -2.32 -5.53
C GLY A 283 4.42 -0.97 -5.19
N HIS A 284 5.07 0.14 -5.54
CA HIS A 284 4.49 1.47 -5.38
C HIS A 284 3.41 1.74 -6.45
N GLN A 285 2.25 2.23 -6.00
CA GLN A 285 1.13 2.53 -6.90
C GLN A 285 1.45 3.66 -7.87
N THR A 286 2.10 4.73 -7.37
CA THR A 286 2.47 5.89 -8.16
C THR A 286 3.99 6.06 -8.18
N LEU A 287 4.50 6.63 -9.27
CA LEU A 287 5.93 6.92 -9.39
C LEU A 287 6.38 7.96 -8.35
N SER A 288 5.52 8.92 -8.00
CA SER A 288 5.77 9.93 -6.96
C SER A 288 6.20 9.31 -5.61
N MET A 289 5.68 8.13 -5.24
CA MET A 289 6.12 7.44 -4.02
C MET A 289 7.60 7.03 -4.07
N THR A 290 8.07 6.59 -5.24
CA THR A 290 9.46 6.16 -5.48
C THR A 290 10.38 7.35 -5.76
N MET A 291 9.87 8.45 -6.35
CA MET A 291 10.66 9.66 -6.61
C MET A 291 11.29 10.26 -5.35
N ARG A 292 10.78 9.93 -4.17
CA ARG A 292 11.44 10.29 -2.91
C ARG A 292 12.88 9.81 -2.83
N TYR A 293 13.24 8.68 -3.46
CA TYR A 293 14.61 8.15 -3.50
C TYR A 293 15.45 8.69 -4.66
N ALA A 294 14.87 9.45 -5.60
CA ALA A 294 15.55 9.83 -6.84
C ALA A 294 16.83 10.65 -6.61
N HIS A 295 16.91 11.41 -5.50
CA HIS A 295 18.10 12.17 -5.12
C HIS A 295 19.32 11.29 -4.76
N LEU A 296 19.12 9.98 -4.59
CA LEU A 296 20.19 9.01 -4.34
C LEU A 296 20.72 8.38 -5.63
N ALA A 297 20.11 8.67 -6.78
CA ALA A 297 20.54 8.13 -8.06
C ALA A 297 21.86 8.76 -8.48
N THR A 298 22.65 8.01 -9.24
CA THR A 298 23.82 8.56 -9.90
C THR A 298 23.37 9.59 -10.93
N ASN A 299 23.98 10.77 -10.92
CA ASN A 299 23.79 11.78 -11.97
C ASN A 299 24.69 11.53 -13.19
N ASP A 300 25.30 10.35 -13.28
CA ASP A 300 26.14 9.95 -14.40
C ASP A 300 25.29 9.75 -15.65
N LEU A 301 25.56 10.57 -16.67
CA LEU A 301 24.87 10.55 -17.96
C LEU A 301 25.72 9.88 -19.06
N ASP A 302 26.96 9.46 -18.77
CA ASP A 302 27.88 8.91 -19.77
C ASP A 302 27.33 7.60 -20.36
N GLY A 303 26.63 6.81 -19.53
CA GLY A 303 25.91 5.62 -19.99
C GLY A 303 24.81 5.92 -21.02
N CYS A 304 24.24 7.13 -21.04
CA CYS A 304 23.28 7.54 -22.06
C CYS A 304 23.96 7.73 -23.43
N VAL A 305 25.20 8.23 -23.44
CA VAL A 305 25.97 8.44 -24.68
C VAL A 305 26.19 7.11 -25.39
N VAL A 306 26.63 6.07 -24.67
CA VAL A 306 26.84 4.73 -25.23
C VAL A 306 25.57 4.15 -25.86
N VAL A 307 24.40 4.41 -25.28
CA VAL A 307 23.12 3.93 -25.81
C VAL A 307 22.68 4.69 -27.06
N LEU A 308 22.98 5.99 -27.14
CA LEU A 308 22.61 6.86 -28.25
C LEU A 308 23.58 6.77 -29.43
N GLU A 309 24.86 6.49 -29.15
CA GLU A 309 25.88 6.15 -30.14
C GLU A 309 25.58 4.76 -30.72
N LYS A 310 24.59 4.67 -31.62
CA LYS A 310 24.57 3.58 -32.60
C LYS A 310 25.89 3.67 -33.41
N PRO A 311 26.59 2.56 -33.70
CA PRO A 311 27.71 2.61 -34.62
C PRO A 311 27.22 3.20 -35.95
N ARG A 312 27.75 4.38 -36.30
CA ARG A 312 27.49 5.01 -37.59
C ARG A 312 28.25 4.20 -38.63
N GLY A 313 27.55 3.29 -39.29
CA GLY A 313 27.99 2.67 -40.53
C GLY A 313 28.44 1.21 -40.41
N GLU A 314 27.46 0.31 -40.34
CA GLU A 314 27.47 -0.94 -41.11
C GLU A 314 26.10 -1.15 -41.77
N GLU A 315 25.59 -0.10 -42.43
CA GLU A 315 24.48 -0.21 -43.39
C GLU A 315 25.00 0.15 -44.80
N ALA A 316 26.00 -0.59 -45.28
CA ALA A 316 26.42 -0.54 -46.69
C ALA A 316 27.25 -1.77 -47.11
N SER A 317 26.78 -2.99 -46.82
CA SER A 317 27.24 -4.28 -47.40
C SER A 317 26.84 -5.39 -46.41
N SER A 318 25.61 -5.88 -46.38
CA SER A 318 25.28 -7.07 -47.17
C SER A 318 23.76 -7.32 -47.14
N ARG A 319 23.04 -6.88 -48.17
CA ARG A 319 21.75 -7.49 -48.53
C ARG A 319 22.02 -8.58 -49.56
N SER A 320 22.38 -9.77 -49.09
CA SER A 320 22.14 -11.05 -49.77
C SER A 320 22.80 -12.20 -49.01
N ALA A 321 22.03 -12.85 -48.12
CA ALA A 321 22.02 -14.30 -47.87
C ALA A 321 21.42 -14.59 -46.48
N GLU A 322 20.19 -15.10 -46.51
CA GLU A 322 19.53 -16.02 -45.58
C GLU A 322 20.16 -16.33 -44.20
N SER A 323 19.39 -16.12 -43.13
CA SER A 323 18.65 -17.18 -42.41
C SER A 323 18.49 -16.89 -40.90
N SER A 324 17.25 -17.10 -40.43
CA SER A 324 16.75 -17.51 -39.09
C SER A 324 17.61 -17.25 -37.84
N VAL A 325 17.10 -16.79 -36.68
CA VAL A 325 16.02 -17.40 -35.89
C VAL A 325 15.51 -16.35 -34.87
N PHE A 326 14.22 -16.02 -34.91
CA PHE A 326 13.50 -15.41 -33.78
C PHE A 326 12.40 -16.39 -33.39
N ALA A 327 12.61 -17.17 -32.32
CA ALA A 327 11.53 -17.92 -31.68
C ALA A 327 11.91 -18.30 -30.25
N SER A 328 11.28 -17.63 -29.29
CA SER A 328 11.08 -18.19 -27.94
C SER A 328 10.22 -19.46 -28.03
N PRO A 329 10.41 -20.47 -27.16
CA PRO A 329 9.40 -21.50 -26.99
C PRO A 329 8.75 -21.40 -25.61
N LEU A 330 7.42 -21.26 -25.61
CA LEU A 330 6.59 -21.87 -24.60
C LEU A 330 5.59 -22.79 -25.29
N THR A 331 5.56 -24.02 -24.78
CA THR A 331 4.44 -24.98 -24.74
C THR A 331 4.36 -26.09 -25.81
N THR A 332 4.36 -27.31 -25.26
CA THR A 332 4.02 -28.66 -25.75
C THR A 332 2.57 -28.75 -26.33
N PRO A 333 2.05 -29.87 -26.91
CA PRO A 333 2.40 -31.28 -26.63
C PRO A 333 2.25 -32.37 -27.76
N SER A 334 2.75 -33.57 -27.42
CA SER A 334 2.18 -34.93 -27.68
C SER A 334 2.19 -35.61 -29.07
N SER A 335 2.69 -36.86 -29.04
CA SER A 335 2.23 -38.11 -29.70
C SER A 335 2.97 -38.69 -30.94
N SER A 336 3.70 -39.77 -30.65
CA SER A 336 3.77 -41.12 -31.27
C SER A 336 3.83 -41.34 -32.80
N LYS A 337 4.88 -42.08 -33.22
CA LYS A 337 4.91 -43.34 -34.02
C LYS A 337 6.40 -43.67 -34.34
N SER A 338 7.00 -44.72 -33.78
CA SER A 338 6.99 -46.15 -34.16
C SER A 338 7.69 -46.50 -35.49
N ALA A 339 8.88 -47.10 -35.42
CA ALA A 339 9.38 -48.25 -36.22
C ALA A 339 10.81 -48.58 -35.76
N ARG A 340 11.11 -49.69 -35.06
CA ARG A 340 11.26 -51.12 -35.44
C ARG A 340 12.74 -51.54 -35.65
N LYS A 341 13.27 -52.22 -34.61
CA LYS A 341 14.23 -53.36 -34.49
C LYS A 341 14.87 -53.97 -35.77
N PRO A 342 16.03 -54.69 -35.69
CA PRO A 342 16.32 -55.85 -34.80
C PRO A 342 17.72 -55.81 -34.11
N LYS A 343 18.05 -56.46 -32.97
CA LYS A 343 17.95 -57.84 -32.40
C LYS A 343 19.02 -58.86 -32.87
N SER A 344 19.94 -59.22 -31.97
CA SER A 344 20.47 -60.58 -31.67
C SER A 344 21.31 -60.50 -30.37
N GLU A 345 20.94 -61.09 -29.21
CA GLU A 345 21.13 -62.50 -28.76
C GLU A 345 22.59 -62.98 -28.88
N ALA A 346 23.24 -63.68 -27.92
CA ALA A 346 22.94 -64.30 -26.62
C ALA A 346 24.31 -64.39 -25.85
N VAL A 347 24.45 -64.78 -24.58
CA VAL A 347 24.46 -66.17 -24.06
C VAL A 347 24.69 -66.14 -22.52
N LYS A 348 24.02 -67.07 -21.83
CA LYS A 348 24.12 -67.42 -20.39
C LYS A 348 25.38 -68.24 -20.03
N ALA A 349 25.86 -68.13 -18.79
CA ALA A 349 26.32 -69.24 -17.91
C ALA A 349 26.51 -68.65 -16.49
N VAL A 350 25.76 -69.01 -15.43
CA VAL A 350 25.78 -70.23 -14.58
C VAL A 350 27.15 -70.51 -13.94
N GLY A 351 27.21 -70.46 -12.60
CA GLY A 351 27.87 -71.50 -11.81
C GLY A 351 28.83 -71.12 -10.68
N LYS A 352 28.30 -71.20 -9.44
CA LYS A 352 28.87 -71.86 -8.23
C LYS A 352 30.07 -71.29 -7.43
N SER A 353 29.75 -71.10 -6.14
CA SER A 353 30.42 -71.59 -4.90
C SER A 353 31.89 -71.33 -4.60
N SER A 354 32.15 -70.79 -3.39
CA SER A 354 32.86 -71.39 -2.23
C SER A 354 33.44 -70.26 -1.35
N LYS A 355 32.91 -69.93 -0.16
CA LYS A 355 33.06 -70.53 1.20
C LYS A 355 34.42 -70.23 1.89
N VAL A 356 34.31 -69.90 3.19
CA VAL A 356 35.32 -69.89 4.28
C VAL A 356 36.12 -68.57 4.35
N LYS A 357 36.12 -67.79 5.43
CA LYS A 357 36.16 -68.10 6.87
C LYS A 357 35.49 -67.01 7.69
#